data_AF-A0A354CI02-F1
#
_entry.id   AF-A0A354CI02-F1
#
_cell.length_a   1.000
_cell.length_b   1.000
_cell.length_c   1.000
_cell.angle_alpha   90.00
_cell.angle_beta   90.00
_cell.angle_gamma   90.00
#
_symmetry.space_group_name_H-M   'P 1'
#
loop_
_entity.id
_entity.type
_entity.pdbx_description
1 polymer ?
#
loop_
_entity_poly.entity_id
_entity_poly.type
_entity_poly.pdbx_seq_one_letter_code
_entity_poly.pdbx_strand_id
1 'polypeptide(L)'
;MFEYVRHTESLHKLYSNLDKIITDGKFQNRRYVMFGTSRFAGMIIYYLQLHNVQVEAIIDNDEKRQGLIVYGVKVYSPEQYVGIKDESFRIIIASSYQDEMIRQLCEFGYKIGEHIIIAIDLKKELSEYGYADRTGLRRLSIQEKKQCQLAILENLDKVCKENGLRYYICCGTLLGAVRHKGYIPWDDDIDVTMPFNDINKLTQIMDKKGRYSIISCFDRSLEHYDVEALLTDNDTICDCNNVFPQISSGVTIDVFPLTGIPDDEQERTDYISRMRNMDMEKWNYLYDDNRIREACDRQIEYMMGFDYDKYDTVGSILGRYFIKEIFPKKWFEDSTILQFENLSLAAPSSYEEYLKKIYGDYMQLPPVEKRVGEHNSRAYEKCNM
;
A
#
# COMPACT_ATOMS: atom_id res chain seq x y z
N MET A 1 21.11 16.11 4.51
CA MET A 1 19.91 15.89 3.68
C MET A 1 19.59 14.41 3.74
N PHE A 2 18.38 14.03 4.10
CA PHE A 2 18.04 12.61 4.29
C PHE A 2 17.58 12.04 2.95
N GLU A 3 18.07 10.85 2.67
CA GLU A 3 17.76 10.10 1.47
C GLU A 3 16.73 9.04 1.84
N TYR A 4 15.70 8.85 1.01
CA TYR A 4 14.75 7.77 1.16
C TYR A 4 15.49 6.43 1.31
N VAL A 5 15.10 5.61 2.27
CA VAL A 5 15.67 4.27 2.48
C VAL A 5 14.56 3.25 2.58
N ARG A 6 14.67 2.18 1.78
CA ARG A 6 13.90 0.95 1.96
C ARG A 6 14.68 0.02 2.89
N HIS A 7 14.03 -0.46 3.94
CA HIS A 7 14.62 -1.37 4.92
C HIS A 7 14.29 -2.82 4.58
N THR A 8 15.28 -3.70 4.70
CA THR A 8 15.19 -5.12 4.28
C THR A 8 15.31 -6.08 5.46
N GLU A 9 15.49 -5.59 6.68
CA GLU A 9 15.70 -6.39 7.89
C GLU A 9 14.54 -7.34 8.14
N SER A 10 13.32 -6.81 8.14
CA SER A 10 12.10 -7.60 8.34
C SER A 10 11.86 -8.58 7.19
N LEU A 11 12.30 -8.20 5.98
CA LEU A 11 12.25 -9.05 4.80
C LEU A 11 13.23 -10.24 4.90
N HIS A 12 14.46 -9.98 5.30
CA HIS A 12 15.45 -11.01 5.57
C HIS A 12 14.99 -11.96 6.67
N LYS A 13 14.35 -11.45 7.74
CA LYS A 13 13.76 -12.28 8.79
C LYS A 13 12.66 -13.21 8.22
N LEU A 14 11.75 -12.68 7.39
CA LEU A 14 10.70 -13.47 6.73
C LEU A 14 11.32 -14.61 5.92
N TYR A 15 12.20 -14.31 4.95
CA TYR A 15 12.74 -15.34 4.06
C TYR A 15 13.67 -16.30 4.78
N SER A 16 14.45 -15.84 5.77
CA SER A 16 15.24 -16.74 6.62
C SER A 16 14.36 -17.73 7.40
N ASN A 17 13.16 -17.33 7.81
CA ASN A 17 12.21 -18.25 8.44
C ASN A 17 11.61 -19.23 7.43
N LEU A 18 11.32 -18.81 6.19
CA LEU A 18 10.85 -19.69 5.13
C LEU A 18 11.94 -20.69 4.70
N ASP A 19 13.20 -20.28 4.63
CA ASP A 19 14.33 -21.16 4.34
C ASP A 19 14.46 -22.31 5.35
N LYS A 20 14.13 -22.06 6.62
CA LYS A 20 14.07 -23.13 7.64
C LYS A 20 12.98 -24.14 7.32
N ILE A 21 11.83 -23.71 6.80
CA ILE A 21 10.76 -24.63 6.36
C ILE A 21 11.26 -25.53 5.24
N ILE A 22 12.01 -24.96 4.29
CA ILE A 22 12.52 -25.67 3.11
C ILE A 22 13.64 -26.65 3.49
N THR A 23 14.53 -26.26 4.41
CA THR A 23 15.78 -26.99 4.68
C THR A 23 15.72 -27.90 5.91
N ASP A 24 14.88 -27.62 6.91
CA ASP A 24 14.80 -28.42 8.14
C ASP A 24 13.99 -29.71 7.88
N GLY A 25 14.66 -30.85 8.06
CA GLY A 25 14.09 -32.19 7.92
C GLY A 25 12.83 -32.43 8.76
N LYS A 26 12.60 -31.65 9.83
CA LYS A 26 11.36 -31.69 10.62
C LYS A 26 10.11 -31.37 9.81
N PHE A 27 10.25 -30.60 8.74
CA PHE A 27 9.14 -30.12 7.92
C PHE A 27 9.05 -30.82 6.54
N GLN A 28 9.92 -31.79 6.26
CA GLN A 28 9.80 -32.63 5.06
C GLN A 28 8.58 -33.56 5.15
N ASN A 29 7.97 -33.86 3.99
CA ASN A 29 6.76 -34.72 3.87
C ASN A 29 5.58 -34.26 4.73
N ARG A 30 5.41 -32.95 4.91
CA ARG A 30 4.27 -32.35 5.62
C ARG A 30 3.29 -31.70 4.65
N ARG A 31 2.06 -31.50 5.12
CA ARG A 31 0.99 -30.80 4.41
C ARG A 31 0.97 -29.35 4.87
N TYR A 32 1.24 -28.40 3.98
CA TYR A 32 1.32 -26.99 4.34
C TYR A 32 -0.01 -26.29 4.08
N VAL A 33 -0.47 -25.53 5.09
CA VAL A 33 -1.69 -24.74 5.04
C VAL A 33 -1.33 -23.31 5.38
N MET A 34 -1.78 -22.34 4.58
CA MET A 34 -1.58 -20.92 4.88
C MET A 34 -2.81 -20.38 5.61
N PHE A 35 -2.63 -19.64 6.70
CA PHE A 35 -3.71 -18.94 7.37
C PHE A 35 -3.79 -17.50 6.85
N GLY A 36 -4.86 -17.21 6.11
CA GLY A 36 -5.22 -15.88 5.63
C GLY A 36 -4.89 -15.67 4.15
N THR A 37 -5.61 -14.74 3.52
CA THR A 37 -5.46 -14.39 2.09
C THR A 37 -4.75 -13.05 1.86
N SER A 38 -3.83 -12.64 2.74
CA SER A 38 -3.14 -11.35 2.61
C SER A 38 -2.10 -11.34 1.47
N ARG A 39 -1.58 -10.15 1.10
CA ARG A 39 -0.46 -10.04 0.15
C ARG A 39 0.77 -10.86 0.61
N PHE A 40 1.05 -10.85 1.91
CA PHE A 40 2.09 -11.69 2.51
C PHE A 40 1.85 -13.18 2.30
N ALA A 41 0.60 -13.64 2.41
CA ALA A 41 0.25 -15.02 2.10
C ALA A 41 0.60 -15.37 0.65
N GLY A 42 0.31 -14.49 -0.31
CA GLY A 42 0.71 -14.65 -1.71
C GLY A 42 2.21 -14.77 -1.90
N MET A 43 2.98 -13.87 -1.29
CA MET A 43 4.45 -13.89 -1.35
C MET A 43 5.04 -15.18 -0.77
N ILE A 44 4.53 -15.63 0.38
CA ILE A 44 4.98 -16.86 1.04
C ILE A 44 4.65 -18.08 0.18
N ILE A 45 3.41 -18.19 -0.30
CA ILE A 45 2.98 -19.30 -1.15
C ILE A 45 3.86 -19.38 -2.40
N TYR A 46 4.08 -18.24 -3.07
CA TYR A 46 4.94 -18.16 -4.24
C TYR A 46 6.38 -18.59 -3.94
N TYR A 47 6.97 -18.07 -2.87
CA TYR A 47 8.33 -18.40 -2.48
C TYR A 47 8.48 -19.90 -2.18
N LEU A 48 7.56 -20.48 -1.41
CA LEU A 48 7.58 -21.92 -1.12
C LEU A 48 7.43 -22.77 -2.40
N GLN A 49 6.56 -22.36 -3.32
CA GLN A 49 6.37 -23.06 -4.60
C GLN A 49 7.64 -23.07 -5.44
N LEU A 50 8.39 -21.96 -5.50
CA LEU A 50 9.69 -21.90 -6.18
C LEU A 50 10.71 -22.90 -5.62
N HIS A 51 10.57 -23.24 -4.34
CA HIS A 51 11.42 -24.20 -3.63
C HIS A 51 10.80 -25.60 -3.53
N ASN A 52 9.81 -25.91 -4.40
CA ASN A 52 9.12 -27.20 -4.48
C ASN A 52 8.33 -27.58 -3.21
N VAL A 53 7.95 -26.60 -2.40
CA VAL A 53 7.06 -26.77 -1.25
C VAL A 53 5.67 -26.28 -1.62
N GLN A 54 4.71 -27.21 -1.71
CA GLN A 54 3.32 -26.86 -2.05
C GLN A 54 2.50 -26.54 -0.81
N VAL A 55 1.81 -25.40 -0.87
CA VAL A 55 0.71 -25.06 0.04
C VAL A 55 -0.58 -25.63 -0.55
N GLU A 56 -1.17 -26.61 0.12
CA GLU A 56 -2.33 -27.35 -0.40
C GLU A 56 -3.67 -26.65 -0.14
N ALA A 57 -3.72 -25.78 0.87
CA ALA A 57 -4.93 -25.07 1.26
C ALA A 57 -4.61 -23.71 1.90
N ILE A 58 -5.55 -22.79 1.76
CA ILE A 58 -5.63 -21.58 2.57
C ILE A 58 -6.82 -21.74 3.52
N ILE A 59 -6.68 -21.32 4.77
CA ILE A 59 -7.81 -21.18 5.71
C ILE A 59 -8.02 -19.72 6.05
N ASP A 60 -9.28 -19.26 6.12
CA ASP A 60 -9.62 -17.88 6.44
C ASP A 60 -10.95 -17.80 7.22
N ASN A 61 -10.98 -16.95 8.25
CA ASN A 61 -12.16 -16.74 9.09
C ASN A 61 -13.24 -15.90 8.38
N ASP A 62 -12.89 -15.14 7.35
CA ASP A 62 -13.87 -14.39 6.56
C ASP A 62 -14.65 -15.34 5.63
N GLU A 63 -15.93 -15.58 5.96
CA GLU A 63 -16.84 -16.41 5.15
C GLU A 63 -16.89 -15.97 3.68
N LYS A 64 -16.70 -14.68 3.38
CA LYS A 64 -16.69 -14.18 1.99
C LYS A 64 -15.49 -14.66 1.18
N ARG A 65 -14.42 -15.08 1.86
CA ARG A 65 -13.20 -15.61 1.24
C ARG A 65 -13.29 -17.11 1.00
N GLN A 66 -14.07 -17.82 1.81
CA GLN A 66 -14.16 -19.28 1.77
C GLN A 66 -14.75 -19.77 0.44
N GLY A 67 -14.20 -20.85 -0.10
CA GLY A 67 -14.56 -21.40 -1.40
C GLY A 67 -13.89 -20.72 -2.60
N LEU A 68 -13.31 -19.54 -2.44
CA LEU A 68 -12.54 -18.88 -3.49
C LEU A 68 -11.23 -19.60 -3.78
N ILE A 69 -10.67 -19.36 -4.97
CA ILE A 69 -9.29 -19.71 -5.31
C ILE A 69 -8.46 -18.44 -5.23
N VAL A 70 -7.48 -18.43 -4.35
CA VAL A 70 -6.59 -17.30 -4.10
C VAL A 70 -5.15 -17.78 -4.23
N TYR A 71 -4.33 -17.09 -5.03
CA TYR A 71 -2.96 -17.53 -5.36
C TYR A 71 -2.88 -18.96 -5.92
N GLY A 72 -3.93 -19.40 -6.63
CA GLY A 72 -4.04 -20.77 -7.15
C GLY A 72 -4.41 -21.83 -6.12
N VAL A 73 -4.68 -21.44 -4.86
CA VAL A 73 -5.00 -22.35 -3.75
C VAL A 73 -6.43 -22.10 -3.26
N LYS A 74 -7.19 -23.16 -2.98
CA LYS A 74 -8.57 -23.05 -2.50
C LYS A 74 -8.61 -22.62 -1.03
N VAL A 75 -9.53 -21.73 -0.70
CA VAL A 75 -9.76 -21.20 0.65
C VAL A 75 -10.86 -21.99 1.35
N TYR A 76 -10.66 -22.33 2.62
CA TYR A 76 -11.59 -23.09 3.47
C TYR A 76 -11.83 -22.40 4.81
N SER A 77 -12.90 -22.79 5.52
CA SER A 77 -13.06 -22.46 6.94
C SER A 77 -12.03 -23.25 7.77
N PRO A 78 -11.42 -22.65 8.81
CA PRO A 78 -10.55 -23.36 9.73
C PRO A 78 -11.23 -24.56 10.41
N GLU A 79 -12.49 -24.41 10.84
CA GLU A 79 -13.27 -25.46 11.50
C GLU A 79 -13.46 -26.66 10.57
N GLN A 80 -13.75 -26.42 9.29
CA GLN A 80 -13.98 -27.46 8.30
C GLN A 80 -12.70 -28.16 7.84
N TYR A 81 -11.58 -27.44 7.75
CA TYR A 81 -10.35 -27.98 7.17
C TYR A 81 -9.37 -28.53 8.21
N VAL A 82 -9.17 -27.82 9.31
CA VAL A 82 -8.16 -28.16 10.33
C VAL A 82 -8.75 -28.49 11.71
N GLY A 83 -10.07 -28.37 11.91
CA GLY A 83 -10.71 -28.45 13.23
C GLY A 83 -10.60 -29.77 14.01
N ILE A 84 -10.20 -30.89 13.37
CA ILE A 84 -10.12 -32.23 14.01
C ILE A 84 -8.70 -32.54 14.55
N LYS A 85 -7.74 -31.62 14.38
CA LYS A 85 -6.30 -31.85 14.59
C LYS A 85 -5.73 -32.98 13.71
N ASP A 86 -4.88 -32.60 12.76
CA ASP A 86 -4.06 -33.54 11.97
C ASP A 86 -2.58 -33.16 12.13
N GLU A 87 -1.78 -34.06 12.72
CA GLU A 87 -0.36 -33.82 13.00
C GLU A 87 0.51 -33.73 11.73
N SER A 88 -0.03 -34.07 10.56
CA SER A 88 0.62 -33.87 9.27
C SER A 88 0.62 -32.41 8.83
N PHE A 89 -0.30 -31.58 9.35
CA PHE A 89 -0.39 -30.18 8.98
C PHE A 89 0.73 -29.32 9.57
N ARG A 90 1.21 -28.40 8.76
CA ARG A 90 2.02 -27.26 9.15
C ARG A 90 1.32 -25.99 8.70
N ILE A 91 0.84 -25.23 9.67
CA ILE A 91 -0.01 -24.06 9.44
C ILE A 91 0.86 -22.82 9.54
N ILE A 92 0.99 -22.08 8.44
CA ILE A 92 1.83 -20.89 8.33
C ILE A 92 0.99 -19.65 8.60
N ILE A 93 1.49 -18.76 9.46
CA ILE A 93 0.85 -17.48 9.82
C ILE A 93 1.81 -16.33 9.49
N ALA A 94 1.26 -15.31 8.81
CA ALA A 94 1.89 -14.01 8.57
C ALA A 94 0.79 -12.93 8.56
N SER A 95 0.31 -12.57 9.76
CA SER A 95 -0.87 -11.71 9.94
C SER A 95 -0.72 -10.79 11.15
N SER A 96 -1.31 -9.59 11.08
CA SER A 96 -1.48 -8.72 12.24
C SER A 96 -2.45 -9.28 13.28
N TYR A 97 -3.33 -10.21 12.88
CA TYR A 97 -4.27 -10.94 13.74
C TYR A 97 -3.70 -12.24 14.33
N GLN A 98 -2.36 -12.39 14.32
CA GLN A 98 -1.66 -13.60 14.74
C GLN A 98 -2.11 -14.13 16.10
N ASP A 99 -2.29 -13.25 17.11
CA ASP A 99 -2.67 -13.66 18.46
C ASP A 99 -4.04 -14.37 18.52
N GLU A 100 -4.99 -13.95 17.68
CA GLU A 100 -6.32 -14.56 17.56
C GLU A 100 -6.25 -15.89 16.80
N MET A 101 -5.54 -15.91 15.68
CA MET A 101 -5.34 -17.10 14.85
C MET A 101 -4.65 -18.23 15.65
N ILE A 102 -3.61 -17.90 16.43
CA ILE A 102 -2.91 -18.86 17.28
C ILE A 102 -3.85 -19.44 18.34
N ARG A 103 -4.67 -18.61 19.00
CA ARG A 103 -5.62 -19.09 20.01
C ARG A 103 -6.61 -20.09 19.42
N GLN A 104 -7.21 -19.76 18.27
CA GLN A 104 -8.12 -20.66 17.55
C GLN A 104 -7.46 -21.99 17.21
N LEU A 105 -6.23 -21.98 16.66
CA LEU A 105 -5.51 -23.21 16.34
C LEU A 105 -5.14 -24.04 17.58
N CYS A 106 -4.82 -23.39 18.70
CA CYS A 106 -4.58 -24.07 19.98
C CYS A 106 -5.84 -24.75 20.52
N GLU A 107 -7.02 -24.16 20.32
CA GLU A 107 -8.31 -24.79 20.64
C GLU A 107 -8.57 -26.04 19.79
N PHE A 108 -8.14 -26.04 18.52
CA PHE A 108 -8.08 -27.24 17.68
C PHE A 108 -6.94 -28.21 18.05
N GLY A 109 -6.14 -27.92 19.08
CA GLY A 109 -5.08 -28.80 19.57
C GLY A 109 -3.74 -28.72 18.84
N TYR A 110 -3.54 -27.73 17.96
CA TYR A 110 -2.24 -27.43 17.36
C TYR A 110 -1.34 -26.68 18.34
N LYS A 111 -0.02 -26.76 18.13
CA LYS A 111 0.99 -26.14 19.00
C LYS A 111 1.98 -25.32 18.20
N ILE A 112 2.37 -24.16 18.75
CA ILE A 112 3.42 -23.30 18.20
C ILE A 112 4.76 -24.04 18.18
N GLY A 113 5.50 -23.92 17.08
CA GLY A 113 6.82 -24.55 16.91
C GLY A 113 6.78 -26.04 16.57
N GLU A 114 5.62 -26.70 16.70
CA GLU A 114 5.39 -28.07 16.23
C GLU A 114 4.55 -28.09 14.96
N HIS A 115 3.38 -27.44 15.02
CA HIS A 115 2.37 -27.42 13.95
C HIS A 115 2.21 -26.01 13.36
N ILE A 116 2.26 -24.99 14.21
CA ILE A 116 2.07 -23.59 13.81
C ILE A 116 3.44 -22.96 13.56
N ILE A 117 3.62 -22.43 12.35
CA ILE A 117 4.83 -21.74 11.90
C ILE A 117 4.50 -20.26 11.74
N ILE A 118 5.14 -19.43 12.54
CA ILE A 118 5.07 -17.98 12.39
C ILE A 118 6.15 -17.59 11.38
N ALA A 119 5.74 -17.23 10.15
CA ALA A 119 6.68 -16.82 9.12
C ALA A 119 7.30 -15.45 9.45
N ILE A 120 6.47 -14.54 9.97
CA ILE A 120 6.89 -13.22 10.46
C ILE A 120 5.88 -12.70 11.50
N ASP A 121 6.39 -12.08 12.56
CA ASP A 121 5.55 -11.39 13.55
C ASP A 121 5.31 -9.94 13.08
N LEU A 122 4.30 -9.76 12.23
CA LEU A 122 4.01 -8.45 11.64
C LEU A 122 3.74 -7.38 12.70
N LYS A 123 3.08 -7.72 13.81
CA LYS A 123 2.77 -6.75 14.87
C LYS A 123 4.05 -6.22 15.52
N LYS A 124 5.01 -7.10 15.78
CA LYS A 124 6.32 -6.71 16.31
C LYS A 124 7.11 -5.88 15.30
N GLU A 125 7.26 -6.37 14.08
CA GLU A 125 8.08 -5.72 13.06
C GLU A 125 7.51 -4.33 12.68
N LEU A 126 6.19 -4.20 12.51
CA LEU A 126 5.56 -2.89 12.20
C LEU A 126 5.58 -1.92 13.40
N SER A 127 5.86 -2.40 14.62
CA SER A 127 6.03 -1.53 15.80
C SER A 127 7.46 -0.96 15.96
N GLU A 128 8.40 -1.39 15.12
CA GLU A 128 9.82 -1.03 15.23
C GLU A 128 10.13 0.31 14.54
N TYR A 129 10.28 1.39 15.33
CA TYR A 129 10.60 2.74 14.83
C TYR A 129 12.07 3.09 15.04
N GLY A 130 12.99 2.19 14.65
CA GLY A 130 14.42 2.29 14.93
C GLY A 130 15.32 2.36 13.70
N TYR A 131 14.77 2.45 12.49
CA TYR A 131 15.56 2.33 11.27
C TYR A 131 16.30 3.62 10.90
N ALA A 132 15.68 4.77 11.13
CA ALA A 132 16.34 6.04 10.95
C ALA A 132 17.01 6.53 12.25
N ASP A 133 18.25 7.04 12.16
CA ASP A 133 18.89 7.72 13.28
C ASP A 133 18.19 9.07 13.54
N ARG A 134 17.65 9.21 14.75
CA ARG A 134 16.93 10.41 15.20
C ARG A 134 17.53 11.00 16.47
N THR A 135 18.75 10.60 16.78
CA THR A 135 19.46 11.03 17.98
C THR A 135 19.61 12.55 17.97
N GLY A 136 19.14 13.20 19.03
CA GLY A 136 19.18 14.66 19.14
C GLY A 136 18.12 15.41 18.33
N LEU A 137 17.23 14.74 17.59
CA LEU A 137 16.17 15.39 16.83
C LEU A 137 14.90 15.59 17.66
N ARG A 138 14.19 16.68 17.37
CA ARG A 138 12.94 17.03 18.04
C ARG A 138 11.77 16.33 17.36
N ARG A 139 10.98 15.58 18.13
CA ARG A 139 9.77 14.93 17.62
C ARG A 139 8.71 15.98 17.25
N LEU A 140 8.12 15.84 16.08
CA LEU A 140 6.99 16.66 15.63
C LEU A 140 5.69 16.20 16.30
N SER A 141 4.88 17.16 16.72
CA SER A 141 3.48 16.94 17.08
C SER A 141 2.64 16.62 15.84
N ILE A 142 1.42 16.10 16.05
CA ILE A 142 0.47 15.85 14.95
C ILE A 142 0.20 17.13 14.15
N GLN A 143 0.03 18.26 14.84
CA GLN A 143 -0.23 19.53 14.18
C GLN A 143 0.95 19.99 13.33
N GLU A 144 2.18 19.86 13.82
CA GLU A 144 3.38 20.21 13.04
C GLU A 144 3.55 19.32 11.81
N LYS A 145 3.24 18.01 11.92
CA LYS A 145 3.21 17.13 10.74
C LYS A 145 2.20 17.60 9.70
N LYS A 146 0.98 17.96 10.10
CA LYS A 146 -0.03 18.50 9.20
C LYS A 146 0.45 19.79 8.53
N GLN A 147 1.19 20.64 9.23
CA GLN A 147 1.82 21.81 8.62
C GLN A 147 2.87 21.45 7.56
N CYS A 148 3.70 20.43 7.80
CA CYS A 148 4.62 19.90 6.78
C CYS A 148 3.85 19.39 5.56
N GLN A 149 2.79 18.60 5.75
CA GLN A 149 1.96 18.08 4.66
C GLN A 149 1.29 19.19 3.84
N LEU A 150 0.73 20.21 4.51
CA LEU A 150 0.16 21.38 3.83
C LEU A 150 1.22 22.15 3.02
N ALA A 151 2.43 22.28 3.54
CA ALA A 151 3.53 22.95 2.84
C ALA A 151 4.01 22.15 1.61
N ILE A 152 4.01 20.81 1.70
CA ILE A 152 4.27 19.94 0.54
C ILE A 152 3.17 20.11 -0.51
N LEU A 153 1.90 20.13 -0.09
CA LEU A 153 0.75 20.28 -0.99
C LEU A 153 0.71 21.66 -1.68
N GLU A 154 1.06 22.72 -0.96
CA GLU A 154 1.23 24.06 -1.52
C GLU A 154 2.37 24.09 -2.56
N ASN A 155 3.47 23.41 -2.29
CA ASN A 155 4.56 23.27 -3.25
C ASN A 155 4.13 22.50 -4.50
N LEU A 156 3.40 21.39 -4.34
CA LEU A 156 2.86 20.62 -5.45
C LEU A 156 1.96 21.49 -6.34
N ASP A 157 0.99 22.18 -5.74
CA ASP A 157 0.06 23.07 -6.46
C ASP A 157 0.82 24.11 -7.30
N LYS A 158 1.84 24.75 -6.70
CA LYS A 158 2.70 25.70 -7.40
C LYS A 158 3.43 25.05 -8.59
N VAL A 159 4.12 23.94 -8.36
CA VAL A 159 4.90 23.25 -9.40
C VAL A 159 4.00 22.77 -10.54
N CYS A 160 2.82 22.24 -10.21
CA CYS A 160 1.84 21.82 -11.21
C CYS A 160 1.34 22.99 -12.05
N LYS A 161 0.99 24.13 -11.44
CA LYS A 161 0.56 25.35 -12.15
C LYS A 161 1.65 25.90 -13.07
N GLU A 162 2.89 25.96 -12.59
CA GLU A 162 4.04 26.47 -13.36
C GLU A 162 4.40 25.58 -14.57
N ASN A 163 4.10 24.28 -14.50
CA ASN A 163 4.48 23.30 -15.52
C ASN A 163 3.30 22.71 -16.30
N GLY A 164 2.07 23.19 -16.05
CA GLY A 164 0.87 22.67 -16.70
C GLY A 164 0.58 21.19 -16.41
N LEU A 165 0.91 20.72 -15.20
CA LEU A 165 0.62 19.36 -14.75
C LEU A 165 -0.73 19.32 -14.03
N ARG A 166 -1.43 18.19 -14.16
CA ARG A 166 -2.73 18.00 -13.52
C ARG A 166 -2.58 17.24 -12.21
N TYR A 167 -3.28 17.71 -11.19
CA TYR A 167 -3.47 17.00 -9.94
C TYR A 167 -4.84 17.36 -9.36
N TYR A 168 -5.38 16.48 -8.52
CA TYR A 168 -6.65 16.70 -7.84
C TYR A 168 -6.56 16.13 -6.42
N ILE A 169 -7.08 16.83 -5.42
CA ILE A 169 -7.29 16.20 -4.10
C ILE A 169 -8.30 15.06 -4.23
N CYS A 170 -8.05 13.95 -3.55
CA CYS A 170 -8.89 12.75 -3.65
C CYS A 170 -9.13 12.13 -2.27
N CYS A 171 -9.82 10.98 -2.23
CA CYS A 171 -9.96 10.15 -1.02
C CYS A 171 -10.36 10.93 0.26
N GLY A 172 -9.61 10.73 1.36
CA GLY A 172 -9.90 11.33 2.67
C GLY A 172 -9.75 12.86 2.63
N THR A 173 -8.79 13.35 1.87
CA THR A 173 -8.52 14.79 1.69
C THR A 173 -9.68 15.51 1.00
N LEU A 174 -10.21 14.96 -0.10
CA LEU A 174 -11.37 15.52 -0.79
C LEU A 174 -12.61 15.49 0.11
N LEU A 175 -12.84 14.38 0.82
CA LEU A 175 -13.93 14.28 1.78
C LEU A 175 -13.80 15.31 2.91
N GLY A 176 -12.58 15.51 3.41
CA GLY A 176 -12.23 16.54 4.38
C GLY A 176 -12.53 17.95 3.88
N ALA A 177 -12.09 18.29 2.68
CA ALA A 177 -12.36 19.59 2.04
C ALA A 177 -13.86 19.87 1.95
N VAL A 178 -14.66 18.88 1.54
CA VAL A 178 -16.11 19.04 1.39
C VAL A 178 -16.80 19.16 2.76
N ARG A 179 -16.52 18.22 3.67
CA ARG A 179 -17.27 18.01 4.91
C ARG A 179 -16.79 18.87 6.09
N HIS A 180 -15.49 19.13 6.17
CA HIS A 180 -14.85 19.80 7.32
C HIS A 180 -14.09 21.08 6.94
N LYS A 181 -13.94 21.39 5.64
CA LYS A 181 -13.11 22.50 5.13
C LYS A 181 -11.62 22.35 5.48
N GLY A 182 -11.17 21.12 5.66
CA GLY A 182 -9.84 20.78 6.15
C GLY A 182 -9.74 19.28 6.44
N TYR A 183 -8.79 18.88 7.29
CA TYR A 183 -8.65 17.47 7.66
C TYR A 183 -9.93 16.92 8.29
N ILE A 184 -10.24 15.65 8.02
CA ILE A 184 -11.16 14.91 8.88
C ILE A 184 -10.49 14.79 10.27
N PRO A 185 -11.21 14.97 11.40
CA PRO A 185 -10.57 15.13 12.71
C PRO A 185 -9.68 13.98 13.19
N TRP A 186 -9.91 12.76 12.68
CA TRP A 186 -9.14 11.56 13.00
C TRP A 186 -8.16 11.14 11.89
N ASP A 187 -8.03 11.96 10.84
CA ASP A 187 -7.18 11.71 9.66
C ASP A 187 -5.83 12.39 9.83
N ASP A 188 -4.79 11.79 9.25
CA ASP A 188 -3.39 12.18 9.47
C ASP A 188 -2.52 12.17 8.20
N ASP A 189 -3.10 11.97 7.04
CA ASP A 189 -2.47 11.99 5.71
C ASP A 189 -3.14 12.99 4.76
N ILE A 190 -2.51 13.19 3.61
CA ILE A 190 -3.06 13.95 2.49
C ILE A 190 -2.92 13.08 1.26
N ASP A 191 -4.02 12.95 0.53
CA ASP A 191 -4.15 12.19 -0.71
C ASP A 191 -4.37 13.15 -1.88
N VAL A 192 -3.55 12.99 -2.92
CA VAL A 192 -3.82 13.57 -4.23
C VAL A 192 -3.77 12.50 -5.30
N THR A 193 -4.35 12.79 -6.44
CA THR A 193 -4.28 11.94 -7.61
C THR A 193 -3.82 12.71 -8.83
N MET A 194 -3.02 12.06 -9.68
CA MET A 194 -2.42 12.65 -10.87
C MET A 194 -2.43 11.65 -12.03
N PRO A 195 -2.60 12.10 -13.29
CA PRO A 195 -2.31 11.27 -14.45
C PRO A 195 -0.90 10.66 -14.34
N PHE A 196 -0.76 9.37 -14.62
CA PHE A 196 0.51 8.66 -14.42
C PHE A 196 1.67 9.27 -15.23
N ASN A 197 1.37 9.76 -16.44
CA ASN A 197 2.32 10.47 -17.29
C ASN A 197 2.76 11.82 -16.68
N ASP A 198 1.89 12.48 -15.92
CA ASP A 198 2.21 13.74 -15.23
C ASP A 198 3.06 13.48 -13.97
N ILE A 199 2.90 12.33 -13.30
CA ILE A 199 3.80 11.88 -12.22
C ILE A 199 5.23 11.66 -12.75
N ASN A 200 5.36 11.05 -13.93
CA ASN A 200 6.67 10.89 -14.58
C ASN A 200 7.32 12.24 -14.87
N LYS A 201 6.57 13.20 -15.43
CA LYS A 201 7.07 14.57 -15.67
C LYS A 201 7.44 15.26 -14.36
N LEU A 202 6.61 15.15 -13.32
CA LEU A 202 6.87 15.72 -12.00
C LEU A 202 8.18 15.16 -11.42
N THR A 203 8.42 13.86 -11.56
CA THR A 203 9.68 13.19 -11.16
C THR A 203 10.91 13.77 -11.86
N GLN A 204 10.78 14.23 -13.10
CA GLN A 204 11.88 14.83 -13.86
C GLN A 204 12.11 16.31 -13.52
N ILE A 205 11.06 17.02 -13.09
CA ILE A 205 11.11 18.46 -12.80
C ILE A 205 11.56 18.75 -11.36
N MET A 206 11.11 17.95 -10.40
CA MET A 206 11.41 18.20 -8.99
C MET A 206 12.88 17.96 -8.67
N ASP A 207 13.49 18.90 -7.93
CA ASP A 207 14.86 18.75 -7.45
C ASP A 207 14.90 17.68 -6.35
N LYS A 208 15.59 16.57 -6.64
CA LYS A 208 15.81 15.47 -5.68
C LYS A 208 16.57 15.92 -4.42
N LYS A 209 17.29 17.04 -4.49
CA LYS A 209 18.02 17.65 -3.37
C LYS A 209 17.30 18.88 -2.80
N GLY A 210 16.13 19.22 -3.32
CA GLY A 210 15.30 20.27 -2.78
C GLY A 210 14.75 19.91 -1.40
N ARG A 211 14.22 20.92 -0.70
CA ARG A 211 13.45 20.67 0.53
C ARG A 211 12.27 19.73 0.25
N TYR A 212 11.55 19.96 -0.85
CA TYR A 212 10.48 19.07 -1.30
C TYR A 212 10.97 18.26 -2.49
N SER A 213 10.83 16.95 -2.42
CA SER A 213 11.13 16.04 -3.53
C SER A 213 10.06 14.97 -3.68
N ILE A 214 10.16 14.18 -4.75
CA ILE A 214 9.26 13.08 -5.03
C ILE A 214 10.01 11.74 -4.97
N ILE A 215 9.39 10.76 -4.34
CA ILE A 215 9.78 9.36 -4.33
C ILE A 215 8.79 8.64 -5.25
N SER A 216 9.25 8.10 -6.38
CA SER A 216 8.38 7.44 -7.35
C SER A 216 9.09 6.28 -8.03
N CYS A 217 8.32 5.36 -8.59
CA CYS A 217 8.85 4.22 -9.35
C CYS A 217 9.57 4.62 -10.64
N PHE A 218 9.43 5.87 -11.10
CA PHE A 218 10.18 6.40 -12.23
C PHE A 218 11.64 6.74 -11.87
N ASP A 219 11.94 6.94 -10.58
CA ASP A 219 13.29 7.21 -10.14
C ASP A 219 14.07 5.91 -9.86
N ARG A 220 14.83 5.46 -10.84
CA ARG A 220 15.62 4.22 -10.75
C ARG A 220 16.74 4.26 -9.72
N SER A 221 17.15 5.43 -9.23
CA SER A 221 18.11 5.50 -8.12
C SER A 221 17.48 5.16 -6.77
N LEU A 222 16.16 5.15 -6.66
CA LEU A 222 15.44 4.77 -5.46
C LEU A 222 15.00 3.31 -5.53
N GLU A 223 15.03 2.63 -4.39
CA GLU A 223 14.40 1.31 -4.23
C GLU A 223 12.92 1.48 -3.88
N HIS A 224 12.21 2.27 -4.67
CA HIS A 224 10.77 2.48 -4.56
C HIS A 224 10.05 1.78 -5.70
N TYR A 225 9.33 0.71 -5.38
CA TYR A 225 8.70 -0.16 -6.38
C TYR A 225 7.18 0.00 -6.43
N ASP A 226 6.60 0.90 -5.63
CA ASP A 226 5.17 1.19 -5.69
C ASP A 226 4.86 2.19 -6.81
N VAL A 227 3.70 2.01 -7.44
CA VAL A 227 3.19 2.92 -8.48
C VAL A 227 2.61 4.20 -7.87
N GLU A 228 2.19 4.12 -6.61
CA GLU A 228 1.95 5.27 -5.76
C GLU A 228 3.26 6.01 -5.52
N ALA A 229 3.25 7.34 -5.73
CA ALA A 229 4.40 8.18 -5.44
C ALA A 229 4.18 8.93 -4.12
N LEU A 230 5.28 9.31 -3.46
CA LEU A 230 5.26 10.07 -2.22
C LEU A 230 5.95 11.41 -2.46
N LEU A 231 5.31 12.52 -2.09
CA LEU A 231 5.97 13.82 -2.01
C LEU A 231 6.43 14.06 -0.58
N THR A 232 7.70 14.40 -0.38
CA THR A 232 8.36 14.38 0.93
C THR A 232 8.97 15.73 1.30
N ASP A 233 8.92 16.10 2.59
CA ASP A 233 9.72 17.20 3.18
C ASP A 233 11.05 16.66 3.73
N ASN A 234 12.13 16.88 2.98
CA ASN A 234 13.48 16.42 3.27
C ASN A 234 14.14 17.14 4.46
N ASP A 235 13.52 18.17 5.04
CA ASP A 235 13.96 18.78 6.31
C ASP A 235 13.40 18.03 7.53
N THR A 236 12.61 16.97 7.30
CA THR A 236 12.09 16.09 8.34
C THR A 236 12.59 14.66 8.18
N ILE A 237 12.40 13.83 9.20
CA ILE A 237 12.69 12.40 9.15
C ILE A 237 11.53 11.62 9.74
N CYS A 238 11.11 10.58 9.05
CA CYS A 238 9.93 9.78 9.38
C CYS A 238 10.18 8.32 9.03
N ASP A 239 9.90 7.41 9.97
CA ASP A 239 9.75 5.99 9.63
C ASP A 239 8.28 5.71 9.36
N CYS A 240 8.02 5.13 8.19
CA CYS A 240 6.70 4.70 7.77
C CYS A 240 6.67 3.16 7.84
N ASN A 241 6.05 2.67 8.91
CA ASN A 241 5.97 1.24 9.23
C ASN A 241 4.57 0.66 8.98
N ASN A 242 3.73 1.34 8.19
CA ASN A 242 2.37 0.88 7.90
C ASN A 242 2.32 -0.02 6.65
N VAL A 243 3.40 0.01 5.85
CA VAL A 243 3.54 -0.77 4.61
C VAL A 243 4.82 -1.58 4.73
N PHE A 244 4.79 -2.80 4.19
CA PHE A 244 5.97 -3.63 4.02
C PHE A 244 6.31 -3.63 2.52
N PRO A 245 7.52 -3.22 2.11
CA PRO A 245 8.71 -2.99 2.93
C PRO A 245 8.64 -1.73 3.80
N GLN A 246 9.28 -1.76 4.96
CA GLN A 246 9.42 -0.58 5.83
C GLN A 246 10.30 0.44 5.15
N ILE A 247 9.96 1.72 5.28
CA ILE A 247 10.72 2.81 4.68
C ILE A 247 11.02 3.89 5.70
N SER A 248 12.12 4.59 5.50
CA SER A 248 12.37 5.89 6.12
C SER A 248 12.41 6.96 5.03
N SER A 249 11.76 8.08 5.29
CA SER A 249 11.68 9.25 4.39
C SER A 249 11.53 10.53 5.24
N GLY A 250 11.02 11.62 4.67
CA GLY A 250 10.47 12.74 5.43
C GLY A 250 8.99 12.54 5.76
N VAL A 251 8.33 13.58 6.26
CA VAL A 251 6.86 13.65 6.24
C VAL A 251 6.41 13.65 4.80
N THR A 252 5.40 12.84 4.48
CA THR A 252 4.90 12.66 3.11
C THR A 252 3.44 13.06 2.92
N ILE A 253 3.08 13.31 1.67
CA ILE A 253 1.71 13.20 1.15
C ILE A 253 1.71 12.17 0.00
N ASP A 254 0.57 11.53 -0.23
CA ASP A 254 0.44 10.39 -1.13
C ASP A 254 -0.10 10.82 -2.50
N VAL A 255 0.49 10.29 -3.57
CA VAL A 255 0.16 10.63 -4.96
C VAL A 255 -0.28 9.37 -5.71
N PHE A 256 -1.58 9.19 -5.83
CA PHE A 256 -2.19 8.05 -6.50
C PHE A 256 -2.22 8.24 -8.03
N PRO A 257 -1.76 7.25 -8.81
CA PRO A 257 -1.74 7.35 -10.27
C PRO A 257 -3.13 7.14 -10.88
N LEU A 258 -3.52 8.02 -11.81
CA LEU A 258 -4.63 7.81 -12.74
C LEU A 258 -4.11 7.35 -14.08
N THR A 259 -4.62 6.21 -14.53
CA THR A 259 -4.37 5.66 -15.87
C THR A 259 -5.68 5.60 -16.64
N GLY A 260 -5.59 5.55 -17.96
CA GLY A 260 -6.71 5.20 -18.82
C GLY A 260 -7.17 3.77 -18.54
N ILE A 261 -8.47 3.54 -18.65
CA ILE A 261 -9.09 2.22 -18.46
C ILE A 261 -9.85 1.91 -19.74
N PRO A 262 -9.67 0.72 -20.36
CA PRO A 262 -10.42 0.35 -21.54
C PRO A 262 -11.93 0.51 -21.37
N ASP A 263 -12.59 1.03 -22.39
CA ASP A 263 -14.03 1.27 -22.37
C ASP A 263 -14.83 0.00 -22.68
N ASP A 264 -14.27 -0.90 -23.50
CA ASP A 264 -14.81 -2.24 -23.73
C ASP A 264 -14.71 -3.11 -22.46
N GLU A 265 -15.77 -3.85 -22.17
CA GLU A 265 -15.90 -4.63 -20.93
C GLU A 265 -14.90 -5.79 -20.86
N GLN A 266 -14.68 -6.48 -21.98
CA GLN A 266 -13.76 -7.60 -22.05
C GLN A 266 -12.32 -7.11 -21.95
N GLU A 267 -11.95 -6.09 -22.74
CA GLU A 267 -10.62 -5.48 -22.67
C GLU A 267 -10.32 -4.92 -21.28
N ARG A 268 -11.32 -4.31 -20.61
CA ARG A 268 -11.18 -3.82 -19.24
C ARG A 268 -10.93 -4.96 -18.26
N THR A 269 -11.64 -6.07 -18.39
CA THR A 269 -11.46 -7.24 -17.53
C THR A 269 -10.06 -7.83 -17.70
N ASP A 270 -9.58 -7.90 -18.92
CA ASP A 270 -8.24 -8.39 -19.25
C ASP A 270 -7.16 -7.44 -18.73
N TYR A 271 -7.36 -6.13 -18.89
CA TYR A 271 -6.48 -5.09 -18.34
C TYR A 271 -6.38 -5.17 -16.81
N ILE A 272 -7.50 -5.22 -16.10
CA ILE A 272 -7.53 -5.31 -14.63
C ILE A 272 -6.82 -6.58 -14.17
N SER A 273 -7.11 -7.72 -14.80
CA SER A 273 -6.51 -9.01 -14.46
C SER A 273 -5.00 -8.99 -14.68
N ARG A 274 -4.55 -8.45 -15.82
CA ARG A 274 -3.13 -8.32 -16.15
C ARG A 274 -2.41 -7.37 -15.19
N MET A 275 -2.99 -6.21 -14.87
CA MET A 275 -2.40 -5.26 -13.93
C MET A 275 -2.20 -5.87 -12.53
N ARG A 276 -3.22 -6.60 -12.03
CA ARG A 276 -3.13 -7.30 -10.75
C ARG A 276 -2.07 -8.41 -10.75
N ASN A 277 -1.98 -9.16 -11.84
CA ASN A 277 -0.98 -10.21 -11.96
C ASN A 277 0.44 -9.62 -11.99
N MET A 278 0.66 -8.51 -12.69
CA MET A 278 1.94 -7.81 -12.71
C MET A 278 2.30 -7.20 -11.35
N ASP A 279 1.33 -6.60 -10.66
CA ASP A 279 1.55 -6.09 -9.30
C ASP A 279 1.92 -7.22 -8.34
N MET A 280 1.17 -8.32 -8.38
CA MET A 280 1.45 -9.51 -7.58
C MET A 280 2.82 -10.12 -7.90
N GLU A 281 3.18 -10.24 -9.19
CA GLU A 281 4.50 -10.73 -9.62
C GLU A 281 5.62 -9.85 -9.06
N LYS A 282 5.49 -8.52 -9.17
CA LYS A 282 6.46 -7.56 -8.62
C LYS A 282 6.67 -7.77 -7.13
N TRP A 283 5.59 -7.83 -6.34
CA TRP A 283 5.70 -8.03 -4.89
C TRP A 283 6.20 -9.43 -4.50
N ASN A 284 5.92 -10.44 -5.32
CA ASN A 284 6.44 -11.79 -5.14
C ASN A 284 7.97 -11.84 -5.28
N TYR A 285 8.58 -10.93 -6.06
CA TYR A 285 10.03 -10.82 -6.20
C TYR A 285 10.70 -9.92 -5.16
N LEU A 286 10.01 -9.52 -4.09
CA LEU A 286 10.60 -8.61 -3.10
C LEU A 286 11.93 -9.12 -2.51
N TYR A 287 12.18 -10.44 -2.52
CA TYR A 287 13.45 -11.07 -2.09
C TYR A 287 14.62 -10.95 -3.09
N ASP A 288 14.38 -10.50 -4.32
CA ASP A 288 15.37 -10.45 -5.41
C ASP A 288 15.29 -9.08 -6.09
N ASP A 289 16.22 -8.19 -5.73
CA ASP A 289 16.25 -6.79 -6.16
C ASP A 289 16.31 -6.61 -7.69
N ASN A 290 16.93 -7.55 -8.41
CA ASN A 290 16.97 -7.50 -9.86
C ASN A 290 15.60 -7.86 -10.45
N ARG A 291 14.98 -8.95 -9.98
CA ARG A 291 13.68 -9.39 -10.49
C ARG A 291 12.56 -8.42 -10.16
N ILE A 292 12.52 -7.86 -8.96
CA ILE A 292 11.51 -6.84 -8.60
C ILE A 292 11.69 -5.58 -9.45
N ARG A 293 12.92 -5.16 -9.74
CA ARG A 293 13.19 -4.01 -10.61
C ARG A 293 12.69 -4.27 -12.04
N GLU A 294 12.99 -5.44 -12.60
CA GLU A 294 12.50 -5.82 -13.92
C GLU A 294 10.95 -5.93 -13.97
N ALA A 295 10.33 -6.48 -12.93
CA ALA A 295 8.87 -6.57 -12.84
C ALA A 295 8.21 -5.20 -12.69
N CYS A 296 8.83 -4.30 -11.91
CA CYS A 296 8.42 -2.91 -11.77
C CYS A 296 8.51 -2.19 -13.14
N ASP A 297 9.63 -2.32 -13.85
CA ASP A 297 9.80 -1.72 -15.18
C ASP A 297 8.72 -2.19 -16.17
N ARG A 298 8.40 -3.50 -16.19
CA ARG A 298 7.30 -4.03 -17.02
C ARG A 298 5.95 -3.43 -16.63
N GLN A 299 5.67 -3.30 -15.34
CA GLN A 299 4.41 -2.74 -14.84
C GLN A 299 4.28 -1.26 -15.24
N ILE A 300 5.34 -0.47 -15.07
CA ILE A 300 5.39 0.93 -15.47
C ILE A 300 5.14 1.04 -16.99
N GLU A 301 5.87 0.27 -17.81
CA GLU A 301 5.70 0.28 -19.27
C GLU A 301 4.25 -0.04 -19.66
N TYR A 302 3.67 -1.07 -19.03
CA TYR A 302 2.27 -1.43 -19.26
C TYR A 302 1.33 -0.28 -18.89
N MET A 303 1.47 0.31 -17.70
CA MET A 303 0.66 1.46 -17.24
C MET A 303 0.79 2.68 -18.15
N MET A 304 2.01 3.01 -18.60
CA MET A 304 2.27 4.12 -19.53
C MET A 304 1.59 3.93 -20.90
N GLY A 305 1.31 2.68 -21.30
CA GLY A 305 0.53 2.37 -22.49
C GLY A 305 -0.94 2.77 -22.39
N PHE A 306 -1.48 2.84 -21.17
CA PHE A 306 -2.85 3.29 -20.89
C PHE A 306 -2.84 4.75 -20.46
N ASP A 307 -2.42 5.60 -21.39
CA ASP A 307 -2.33 7.04 -21.23
C ASP A 307 -3.69 7.65 -20.87
N TYR A 308 -3.77 8.36 -19.75
CA TYR A 308 -4.96 9.07 -19.26
C TYR A 308 -5.70 9.84 -20.37
N ASP A 309 -4.97 10.49 -21.27
CA ASP A 309 -5.55 11.38 -22.28
C ASP A 309 -6.27 10.64 -23.42
N LYS A 310 -6.06 9.32 -23.56
CA LYS A 310 -6.57 8.52 -24.69
C LYS A 310 -7.86 7.73 -24.41
N TYR A 311 -8.37 7.78 -23.18
CA TYR A 311 -9.53 6.99 -22.74
C TYR A 311 -10.63 7.89 -22.18
N ASP A 312 -11.89 7.45 -22.24
CA ASP A 312 -13.00 8.16 -21.61
C ASP A 312 -13.30 7.67 -20.19
N THR A 313 -12.68 6.55 -19.81
CA THR A 313 -12.67 6.00 -18.45
C THR A 313 -11.24 6.04 -17.89
N VAL A 314 -11.08 6.43 -16.63
CA VAL A 314 -9.79 6.52 -15.93
C VAL A 314 -9.87 5.90 -14.54
N GLY A 315 -8.75 5.54 -13.94
CA GLY A 315 -8.76 5.04 -12.57
C GLY A 315 -7.41 4.68 -11.97
N SER A 316 -7.43 4.44 -10.66
CA SER A 316 -6.33 3.91 -9.87
C SER A 316 -6.67 2.50 -9.37
N ILE A 317 -6.60 1.51 -10.26
CA ILE A 317 -7.10 0.16 -9.96
C ILE A 317 -6.23 -0.66 -9.01
N LEU A 318 -5.06 -0.15 -8.61
CA LEU A 318 -4.23 -0.75 -7.56
C LEU A 318 -4.45 -0.08 -6.20
N GLY A 319 -5.29 0.96 -6.14
CA GLY A 319 -5.69 1.65 -4.92
C GLY A 319 -6.62 0.83 -4.03
N ARG A 320 -6.92 1.41 -2.86
CA ARG A 320 -7.64 0.74 -1.75
C ARG A 320 -9.03 0.25 -2.13
N TYR A 321 -9.76 0.98 -2.98
CA TYR A 321 -11.14 0.65 -3.34
C TYR A 321 -11.27 -0.11 -4.67
N PHE A 322 -10.14 -0.49 -5.28
CA PHE A 322 -10.07 -1.37 -6.46
C PHE A 322 -10.98 -0.90 -7.61
N ILE A 323 -11.94 -1.72 -8.07
CA ILE A 323 -12.87 -1.37 -9.16
C ILE A 323 -13.76 -0.16 -8.87
N LYS A 324 -13.93 0.24 -7.60
CA LYS A 324 -14.64 1.48 -7.28
C LYS A 324 -13.86 2.73 -7.68
N GLU A 325 -12.55 2.60 -7.90
CA GLU A 325 -11.68 3.69 -8.36
C GLU A 325 -11.62 3.82 -9.89
N ILE A 326 -12.62 3.25 -10.58
CA ILE A 326 -12.82 3.44 -12.02
C ILE A 326 -13.91 4.51 -12.22
N PHE A 327 -13.55 5.57 -12.92
CA PHE A 327 -14.34 6.79 -13.05
C PHE A 327 -14.46 7.24 -14.51
N PRO A 328 -15.55 7.93 -14.89
CA PRO A 328 -15.58 8.71 -16.13
C PRO A 328 -14.50 9.80 -16.11
N LYS A 329 -13.67 9.90 -17.15
CA LYS A 329 -12.64 10.95 -17.28
C LYS A 329 -13.23 12.35 -17.16
N LYS A 330 -14.44 12.57 -17.67
CA LYS A 330 -15.17 13.85 -17.55
C LYS A 330 -15.33 14.39 -16.12
N TRP A 331 -15.20 13.54 -15.10
CA TRP A 331 -15.19 13.99 -13.70
C TRP A 331 -13.92 14.79 -13.35
N PHE A 332 -12.87 14.64 -14.15
CA PHE A 332 -11.55 15.24 -13.98
C PHE A 332 -11.16 16.18 -15.14
N GLU A 333 -11.92 16.23 -16.25
CA GLU A 333 -11.60 17.10 -17.41
C GLU A 333 -11.51 18.58 -17.00
N ASP A 334 -12.43 19.01 -16.15
CA ASP A 334 -12.37 20.30 -15.46
C ASP A 334 -12.02 20.09 -13.99
N SER A 335 -11.51 21.14 -13.35
CA SER A 335 -11.34 21.19 -11.90
C SER A 335 -12.28 22.20 -11.28
N THR A 336 -12.66 21.93 -10.03
CA THR A 336 -13.27 22.94 -9.15
C THR A 336 -12.31 23.25 -8.02
N ILE A 337 -12.37 24.47 -7.49
CA ILE A 337 -11.50 24.90 -6.39
C ILE A 337 -12.24 24.73 -5.08
N LEU A 338 -11.71 23.90 -4.19
CA LEU A 338 -12.24 23.68 -2.86
C LEU A 338 -11.27 24.21 -1.80
N GLN A 339 -11.84 24.68 -0.69
CA GLN A 339 -11.07 25.06 0.49
C GLN A 339 -10.66 23.82 1.28
N PHE A 340 -9.38 23.73 1.61
CA PHE A 340 -8.83 22.76 2.54
C PHE A 340 -7.84 23.48 3.46
N GLU A 341 -8.19 23.61 4.74
CA GLU A 341 -7.44 24.44 5.69
C GLU A 341 -7.29 25.88 5.16
N ASN A 342 -6.07 26.36 5.02
CA ASN A 342 -5.71 27.66 4.46
C ASN A 342 -5.44 27.64 2.95
N LEU A 343 -5.61 26.49 2.28
CA LEU A 343 -5.31 26.31 0.85
C LEU A 343 -6.59 26.30 0.01
N SER A 344 -6.44 26.68 -1.26
CA SER A 344 -7.48 26.60 -2.30
C SER A 344 -6.98 25.66 -3.39
N LEU A 345 -7.53 24.44 -3.43
CA LEU A 345 -6.95 23.31 -4.16
C LEU A 345 -7.87 22.82 -5.27
N ALA A 346 -7.27 22.30 -6.33
CA ALA A 346 -7.98 21.63 -7.40
C ALA A 346 -8.60 20.31 -6.91
N ALA A 347 -9.89 20.14 -7.16
CA ALA A 347 -10.66 18.92 -6.95
C ALA A 347 -11.33 18.50 -8.27
N PRO A 348 -11.73 17.23 -8.43
CA PRO A 348 -12.51 16.80 -9.59
C PRO A 348 -13.78 17.64 -9.72
N SER A 349 -14.16 18.07 -10.93
CA SER A 349 -15.37 18.88 -11.15
C SER A 349 -16.64 18.19 -10.66
N SER A 350 -16.69 16.85 -10.77
CA SER A 350 -17.79 15.98 -10.32
C SER A 350 -17.44 15.28 -8.99
N TYR A 351 -16.95 16.04 -8.02
CA TYR A 351 -16.49 15.48 -6.73
C TYR A 351 -17.62 14.83 -5.92
N GLU A 352 -18.87 15.28 -6.04
CA GLU A 352 -20.01 14.70 -5.31
C GLU A 352 -20.27 13.27 -5.77
N GLU A 353 -20.24 13.03 -7.07
CA GLU A 353 -20.38 11.71 -7.67
C GLU A 353 -19.20 10.80 -7.32
N TYR A 354 -17.98 11.34 -7.32
CA TYR A 354 -16.79 10.65 -6.84
C TYR A 354 -16.97 10.18 -5.39
N LEU A 355 -17.31 11.09 -4.48
CA LEU A 355 -17.45 10.78 -3.05
C LEU A 355 -18.59 9.80 -2.80
N LYS A 356 -19.71 9.96 -3.51
CA LYS A 356 -20.87 9.04 -3.43
C LYS A 356 -20.51 7.64 -3.92
N LYS A 357 -19.73 7.51 -5.00
CA LYS A 357 -19.29 6.22 -5.52
C LYS A 357 -18.37 5.48 -4.55
N ILE A 358 -17.41 6.19 -3.94
CA ILE A 358 -16.43 5.59 -3.03
C ILE A 358 -17.06 5.27 -1.67
N TYR A 359 -17.71 6.27 -1.04
CA TYR A 359 -18.13 6.22 0.36
C TYR A 359 -19.64 6.05 0.58
N GLY A 360 -20.48 6.19 -0.45
CA GLY A 360 -21.93 6.17 -0.31
C GLY A 360 -22.48 7.48 0.26
N ASP A 361 -23.20 7.42 1.39
CA ASP A 361 -23.64 8.64 2.10
C ASP A 361 -22.46 9.27 2.85
N TYR A 362 -21.58 9.95 2.11
CA TYR A 362 -20.31 10.45 2.62
C TYR A 362 -20.43 11.59 3.63
N MET A 363 -21.61 12.23 3.71
CA MET A 363 -21.89 13.26 4.73
C MET A 363 -22.22 12.64 6.08
N GLN A 364 -22.71 11.40 6.11
CA GLN A 364 -22.89 10.65 7.35
C GLN A 364 -21.53 10.29 7.96
N LEU A 365 -21.32 10.66 9.23
CA LEU A 365 -20.11 10.29 9.95
C LEU A 365 -20.11 8.79 10.26
N PRO A 366 -18.96 8.10 10.16
CA PRO A 366 -18.87 6.71 10.60
C PRO A 366 -19.14 6.61 12.12
N PRO A 367 -19.48 5.41 12.63
CA PRO A 367 -19.56 5.15 14.07
C PRO A 367 -18.28 5.55 14.80
N VAL A 368 -18.38 5.97 16.06
CA VAL A 368 -17.24 6.55 16.82
C VAL A 368 -16.08 5.58 16.94
N GLU A 369 -16.38 4.29 17.12
CA GLU A 369 -15.41 3.19 17.19
C GLU A 369 -14.62 2.97 15.88
N LYS A 370 -15.08 3.53 14.75
CA LYS A 370 -14.37 3.51 13.46
C LYS A 370 -13.66 4.83 13.15
N ARG A 371 -13.71 5.82 14.04
CA ARG A 371 -13.05 7.14 13.88
C ARG A 371 -11.63 7.09 14.44
N VAL A 372 -10.80 6.28 13.81
CA VAL A 372 -9.39 6.08 14.17
C VAL A 372 -8.52 6.45 12.97
N GLY A 373 -7.38 7.10 13.24
CA GLY A 373 -6.35 7.32 12.21
C GLY A 373 -5.64 6.02 11.90
N GLU A 374 -5.29 5.82 10.63
CA GLU A 374 -4.68 4.58 10.14
C GLU A 374 -3.15 4.69 10.01
N HIS A 375 -2.58 5.91 10.00
CA HIS A 375 -1.18 6.11 9.61
C HIS A 375 -0.25 6.34 10.80
N ASN A 376 0.22 5.24 11.41
CA ASN A 376 1.18 5.31 12.51
C ASN A 376 2.60 5.67 12.03
N SER A 377 2.92 6.97 11.98
CA SER A 377 4.24 7.46 11.62
C SER A 377 4.89 8.22 12.78
N ARG A 378 6.23 8.22 12.89
CA ARG A 378 6.96 9.06 13.85
C ARG A 378 7.87 10.00 13.10
N ALA A 379 7.49 11.28 13.06
CA ALA A 379 8.24 12.31 12.37
C ALA A 379 9.02 13.22 13.33
N TYR A 380 10.17 13.69 12.88
CA TYR A 380 11.09 14.54 13.63
C TYR A 380 11.63 15.64 12.72
N GLU A 381 11.89 16.80 13.30
CA GLU A 381 12.51 17.94 12.63
C GLU A 381 14.02 17.75 12.59
N LYS A 382 14.64 18.00 11.43
CA LYS A 382 16.08 18.23 11.38
C LYS A 382 16.30 19.68 11.78
N CYS A 383 16.78 19.91 12.99
CA CYS A 383 17.42 21.19 13.27
C CYS A 383 18.54 21.34 12.22
N ASN A 384 18.56 22.45 11.48
CA ASN A 384 19.66 22.78 10.57
C ASN A 384 20.98 22.63 11.34
N MET A 385 21.69 21.51 11.14
CA MET A 385 23.03 21.27 11.65
C MET A 385 24.05 21.89 10.71
#